data_AF-A0A0G0ZHV3-F1
#
_entry.id   AF-A0A0G0ZHV3-F1
#
_cell.length_a   1.000
_cell.length_b   1.000
_cell.length_c   1.000
_cell.angle_alpha   90.00
_cell.angle_beta   90.00
_cell.angle_gamma   90.00
#
_symmetry.space_group_name_H-M   'P 1'
#
loop_
_entity.id
_entity.type
_entity.pdbx_description
1 polymer ?
#
loop_
_entity_poly.entity_id
_entity_poly.type
_entity_poly.pdbx_seq_one_letter_code
_entity_poly.pdbx_strand_id
1 'polypeptide(L)'
;MFRDAAIVVTALVLMYVSTNITPVSLETVVSGEMMSNVLSFFGIDARLTTAQNIVLSLQNTFAVLGIVFLAGAFWATLKIREVHHAEHEKYEPVHHEKTVEKQAIAQWQVILDHVNSENPAEWKLAILEADNILNEVLDDQGYLGTTVADKLKTMSSTRISSYNEVWDAHRLRNQIAHGGAIDMELTQKMARNAVSQFGNAFKELGYL
;
A
#
# COMPACT_ATOMS: atom_id res chain seq x y z
N MET A 1 24.83 12.94 -8.65
CA MET A 1 25.93 12.26 -7.95
C MET A 1 26.24 10.88 -8.55
N PHE A 2 25.33 9.90 -8.57
CA PHE A 2 25.63 8.55 -9.12
C PHE A 2 25.71 8.48 -10.65
N ARG A 3 24.92 9.30 -11.38
CA ARG A 3 25.05 9.45 -12.84
C ARG A 3 26.43 9.97 -13.23
N ASP A 4 26.96 10.89 -12.44
CA ASP A 4 28.25 11.53 -12.69
C ASP A 4 29.40 10.57 -12.40
N ALA A 5 29.27 9.71 -11.38
CA ALA A 5 30.23 8.66 -11.10
C ALA A 5 30.31 7.59 -12.22
N ALA A 6 29.17 7.19 -12.78
CA ALA A 6 29.15 6.25 -13.91
C ALA A 6 29.81 6.85 -15.16
N ILE A 7 29.53 8.11 -15.48
CA ILE A 7 30.16 8.83 -16.60
C ILE A 7 31.67 8.95 -16.39
N VAL A 8 32.11 9.25 -15.17
CA VAL A 8 33.54 9.35 -14.84
C VAL A 8 34.23 8.00 -14.97
N VAL A 9 33.62 6.91 -14.52
CA VAL A 9 34.19 5.56 -14.67
C VAL A 9 34.27 5.16 -16.15
N THR A 10 33.23 5.43 -16.95
CA THR A 10 33.26 5.17 -18.40
C THR A 10 34.32 6.02 -19.11
N ALA A 11 34.46 7.29 -18.72
CA ALA A 11 35.50 8.17 -19.27
C ALA A 11 36.90 7.70 -18.88
N LEU A 12 37.13 7.24 -17.65
CA LEU A 12 38.41 6.69 -17.20
C LEU A 12 38.75 5.39 -17.93
N VAL A 13 37.77 4.53 -18.20
CA VAL A 13 37.97 3.31 -18.99
C VAL A 13 38.29 3.64 -20.45
N LEU A 14 37.56 4.57 -21.08
CA LEU A 14 37.85 5.03 -22.44
C LEU A 14 39.21 5.72 -22.53
N MET A 15 39.59 6.49 -21.52
CA MET A 15 40.89 7.16 -21.45
C MET A 15 42.02 6.14 -21.25
N TYR A 16 41.82 5.12 -20.40
CA TYR A 16 42.77 4.01 -20.23
C TYR A 16 42.94 3.20 -21.51
N VAL A 17 41.86 2.94 -22.25
CA VAL A 17 41.91 2.30 -23.58
C VAL A 17 42.63 3.23 -24.57
N SER A 18 42.34 4.54 -24.56
CA SER A 18 42.97 5.51 -25.46
C SER A 18 44.45 5.76 -25.18
N THR A 19 44.93 5.59 -23.94
CA THR A 19 46.35 5.80 -23.59
C THR A 19 47.17 4.53 -23.77
N ASN A 20 46.56 3.35 -23.64
CA ASN A 20 47.24 2.06 -23.80
C ASN A 20 47.08 1.45 -25.20
N ILE A 21 46.15 1.95 -26.01
CA ILE A 21 46.05 1.68 -27.46
C ILE A 21 46.64 2.91 -28.17
N THR A 22 47.70 2.69 -28.96
CA THR A 22 48.47 3.71 -29.69
C THR A 22 47.60 4.80 -30.34
N PRO A 23 48.05 6.08 -30.42
CA PRO A 23 47.24 7.18 -30.95
C PRO A 23 46.77 6.88 -32.38
N VAL A 24 45.45 6.94 -32.60
CA VAL A 24 44.83 6.64 -33.89
C VAL A 24 45.13 7.76 -34.88
N SER A 25 46.11 7.54 -35.75
CA SER A 25 46.42 8.41 -36.89
C SER A 25 45.96 7.76 -38.20
N LEU A 26 45.80 8.57 -39.27
CA LEU A 26 45.40 8.06 -40.59
C LEU A 26 46.41 7.02 -41.12
N GLU A 27 47.69 7.17 -40.78
CA GLU A 27 48.76 6.20 -41.11
C GLU A 27 48.58 4.88 -40.37
N THR A 28 48.14 4.90 -39.10
CA THR A 28 47.94 3.69 -38.27
C THR A 28 46.72 2.87 -38.72
N VAL A 29 45.73 3.52 -39.33
CA VAL A 29 44.54 2.85 -39.90
C VAL A 29 44.85 2.24 -41.27
N VAL A 30 45.59 2.97 -42.13
CA VAL A 30 45.94 2.51 -43.49
C VAL A 30 47.03 1.42 -43.48
N SER A 31 47.95 1.44 -42.50
CA SER A 31 49.00 0.42 -42.34
C SER A 31 48.50 -0.92 -41.80
N GLY A 32 47.26 -1.00 -41.29
CA GLY A 32 46.70 -2.20 -40.66
C GLY A 32 47.17 -2.47 -39.22
N GLU A 33 48.04 -1.61 -38.67
CA GLU A 33 48.54 -1.72 -37.29
C GLU A 33 47.43 -1.58 -36.24
N MET A 34 46.42 -0.74 -36.50
CA MET A 34 45.24 -0.65 -35.64
C MET A 34 44.53 -2.01 -35.54
N MET A 35 44.37 -2.71 -36.66
CA MET A 35 43.75 -4.04 -36.66
C MET A 35 44.64 -5.04 -35.92
N SER A 36 45.96 -4.98 -36.09
CA SER A 36 46.91 -5.81 -35.34
C SER A 36 46.86 -5.56 -33.83
N ASN A 37 46.74 -4.31 -33.39
CA ASN A 37 46.68 -3.94 -31.97
C ASN A 37 45.33 -4.32 -31.33
N VAL A 38 44.24 -4.23 -32.10
CA VAL A 38 42.94 -4.75 -31.68
C VAL A 38 42.98 -6.28 -31.58
N LEU A 39 43.56 -6.97 -32.57
CA LEU A 39 43.68 -8.43 -32.57
C LEU A 39 44.61 -8.95 -31.47
N SER A 40 45.70 -8.25 -31.15
CA SER A 40 46.61 -8.60 -30.06
C SER A 40 46.01 -8.30 -28.67
N PHE A 41 45.19 -7.26 -28.55
CA PHE A 41 44.37 -7.04 -27.35
C PHE A 41 43.39 -8.21 -27.10
N PHE A 42 42.88 -8.81 -28.17
CA PHE A 42 42.13 -10.07 -28.14
C PHE A 42 43.02 -11.33 -28.24
N GLY A 43 44.34 -11.23 -28.12
CA GLY A 43 45.27 -12.38 -28.04
C GLY A 43 45.41 -13.25 -29.31
N ILE A 44 45.14 -12.71 -30.50
CA ILE A 44 45.21 -13.44 -31.78
C ILE A 44 46.55 -13.16 -32.48
N ASP A 45 47.57 -13.99 -32.22
CA ASP A 45 48.86 -13.95 -32.92
C ASP A 45 48.96 -15.03 -34.01
N ALA A 46 49.48 -14.68 -35.19
CA ALA A 46 49.53 -15.52 -36.39
C ALA A 46 50.57 -16.67 -36.35
N ARG A 47 51.12 -17.04 -35.18
CA ARG A 47 52.09 -18.14 -35.04
C ARG A 47 51.68 -19.11 -33.94
N LEU A 48 51.67 -20.39 -34.32
CA LEU A 48 51.10 -21.55 -33.65
C LEU A 48 51.68 -21.81 -32.23
N THR A 49 51.26 -21.02 -31.24
CA THR A 49 51.23 -21.36 -29.80
C THR A 49 49.77 -21.42 -29.34
N THR A 50 49.00 -22.20 -30.09
CA THR A 50 47.59 -21.95 -30.40
C THR A 50 46.63 -22.16 -29.25
N ALA A 51 46.89 -23.10 -28.34
CA ALA A 51 45.91 -23.45 -27.32
C ALA A 51 45.86 -22.43 -26.17
N GLN A 52 47.02 -21.99 -25.67
CA GLN A 52 47.10 -21.11 -24.50
C GLN A 52 46.59 -19.69 -24.83
N ASN A 53 46.96 -19.14 -25.99
CA ASN A 53 46.53 -17.81 -26.39
C ASN A 53 45.03 -17.75 -26.71
N ILE A 54 44.45 -18.81 -27.28
CA ILE A 54 43.00 -18.92 -27.47
C ILE A 54 42.26 -19.02 -26.14
N VAL A 55 42.79 -19.77 -25.17
CA VAL A 55 42.16 -19.86 -23.84
C VAL A 55 42.21 -18.50 -23.12
N LEU A 56 43.33 -17.78 -23.20
CA LEU A 56 43.47 -16.45 -22.60
C LEU A 56 42.57 -15.40 -23.27
N SER A 57 42.41 -15.44 -24.60
CA SER A 57 41.52 -14.52 -25.31
C SER A 57 40.05 -14.75 -25.00
N LEU A 58 39.64 -16.02 -24.89
CA LEU A 58 38.29 -16.38 -24.45
C LEU A 58 38.05 -15.91 -23.01
N GLN A 59 39.01 -16.12 -22.11
CA GLN A 59 38.92 -15.65 -20.72
C GLN A 59 38.74 -14.12 -20.64
N ASN A 60 39.54 -13.35 -21.40
CA ASN A 60 39.42 -11.89 -21.42
C ASN A 60 38.08 -11.43 -22.01
N THR A 61 37.60 -12.10 -23.05
CA THR A 61 36.30 -11.80 -23.67
C THR A 61 35.16 -12.05 -22.68
N PHE A 62 35.19 -13.18 -21.97
CA PHE A 62 34.21 -13.47 -20.92
C PHE A 62 34.30 -12.52 -19.73
N ALA A 63 35.49 -12.07 -19.36
CA ALA A 63 35.66 -11.07 -18.31
C ALA A 63 35.02 -9.73 -18.69
N VAL A 64 35.23 -9.25 -19.93
CA VAL A 64 34.61 -8.01 -20.44
C VAL A 64 33.09 -8.16 -20.51
N LEU A 65 32.58 -9.27 -21.04
CA LEU A 65 31.14 -9.55 -21.07
C LEU A 65 30.56 -9.58 -19.66
N GLY A 66 31.24 -10.22 -18.70
CA GLY A 66 30.85 -10.26 -17.30
C GLY A 66 30.72 -8.87 -16.69
N ILE A 67 31.68 -7.98 -16.94
CA ILE A 67 31.63 -6.59 -16.47
C ILE A 67 30.42 -5.85 -17.06
N VAL A 68 30.14 -6.03 -18.36
CA VAL A 68 28.98 -5.41 -19.02
C VAL A 68 27.66 -5.92 -18.44
N PHE A 69 27.54 -7.23 -18.22
CA PHE A 69 26.35 -7.81 -17.59
C PHE A 69 26.16 -7.35 -16.15
N LEU A 70 27.24 -7.27 -15.35
CA LEU A 70 27.18 -6.78 -13.98
C LEU A 70 26.77 -5.30 -13.93
N ALA A 71 27.32 -4.46 -14.81
CA ALA A 71 26.93 -3.06 -14.92
C ALA A 71 25.46 -2.91 -15.34
N GLY A 72 25.01 -3.73 -16.30
CA GLY A 72 23.61 -3.76 -16.74
C GLY A 72 22.65 -4.23 -15.66
N ALA A 73 22.98 -5.30 -14.94
CA ALA A 73 22.20 -5.80 -13.81
C ALA A 73 22.12 -4.77 -12.69
N PHE A 74 23.25 -4.15 -12.33
CA PHE A 74 23.28 -3.09 -11.34
C PHE A 74 22.41 -1.90 -11.76
N TRP A 75 22.54 -1.41 -12.99
CA TRP A 75 21.70 -0.35 -13.54
C TRP A 75 20.21 -0.72 -13.52
N ALA A 76 19.87 -1.94 -13.92
CA ALA A 76 18.49 -2.44 -13.89
C ALA A 76 17.93 -2.45 -12.47
N THR A 77 18.69 -2.92 -11.46
CA THR A 77 18.22 -2.88 -10.07
C THR A 77 17.97 -1.47 -9.57
N LEU A 78 18.83 -0.50 -9.92
CA LEU A 78 18.61 0.90 -9.57
C LEU A 78 17.37 1.46 -10.26
N LYS A 79 17.19 1.15 -11.55
CA LYS A 79 16.05 1.64 -12.33
C LYS A 79 14.73 1.04 -11.85
N ILE A 80 14.71 -0.25 -11.52
CA ILE A 80 13.55 -0.92 -10.93
C ILE A 80 13.19 -0.25 -9.62
N ARG A 81 14.17 0.08 -8.75
CA ARG A 81 13.89 0.77 -7.48
C ARG A 81 13.31 2.16 -7.69
N GLU A 82 13.86 2.92 -8.62
CA GLU A 82 13.34 4.25 -8.97
C GLU A 82 11.91 4.19 -9.50
N VAL A 83 11.62 3.26 -10.40
CA VAL A 83 10.28 3.04 -10.96
C VAL A 83 9.32 2.57 -9.86
N HIS A 84 9.72 1.62 -9.03
CA HIS A 84 8.88 1.10 -7.96
C HIS A 84 8.54 2.18 -6.93
N HIS A 85 9.50 3.04 -6.56
CA HIS A 85 9.23 4.18 -5.68
C HIS A 85 8.26 5.19 -6.31
N ALA A 86 8.40 5.48 -7.62
CA ALA A 86 7.48 6.35 -8.33
C ALA A 86 6.07 5.75 -8.53
N GLU A 87 5.98 4.42 -8.61
CA GLU A 87 4.71 3.69 -8.70
C GLU A 87 3.97 3.65 -7.37
N HIS A 88 4.65 3.43 -6.24
CA HIS A 88 4.02 3.42 -4.91
C HIS A 88 3.37 4.76 -4.56
N GLU A 89 3.94 5.89 -4.96
CA GLU A 89 3.34 7.21 -4.73
C GLU A 89 2.08 7.45 -5.59
N LYS A 90 1.99 6.81 -6.77
CA LYS A 90 0.88 7.02 -7.72
C LYS A 90 -0.21 5.96 -7.65
N TYR A 91 0.13 4.76 -7.18
CA TYR A 91 -0.72 3.57 -7.16
C TYR A 91 -0.62 2.83 -5.81
N GLU A 92 -0.48 3.57 -4.72
CA GLU A 92 -0.68 3.01 -3.38
C GLU A 92 -2.06 2.34 -3.36
N PRO A 93 -2.16 1.03 -3.09
CA PRO A 93 -3.44 0.36 -3.09
C PRO A 93 -4.32 1.01 -2.03
N VAL A 94 -5.53 1.43 -2.42
CA VAL A 94 -6.54 1.92 -1.48
C VAL A 94 -6.72 0.82 -0.42
N HIS A 95 -6.18 1.05 0.78
CA HIS A 95 -6.40 0.16 1.91
C HIS A 95 -7.88 0.29 2.30
N HIS A 96 -8.72 -0.55 1.68
CA HIS A 96 -10.15 -0.59 1.92
C HIS A 96 -10.45 -0.79 3.41
N GLU A 97 -9.69 -1.64 4.10
CA GLU A 97 -9.84 -1.88 5.55
C GLU A 97 -9.60 -0.62 6.40
N LYS A 98 -8.48 0.08 6.18
CA LYS A 98 -8.18 1.35 6.89
C LYS A 98 -9.19 2.46 6.57
N THR A 99 -9.77 2.43 5.37
CA THR A 99 -10.76 3.43 4.95
C THR A 99 -12.10 3.17 5.63
N VAL A 100 -12.52 1.91 5.72
CA VAL A 100 -13.75 1.48 6.42
C VAL A 100 -13.64 1.74 7.92
N GLU A 101 -12.54 1.37 8.56
CA GLU A 101 -12.30 1.64 9.99
C GLU A 101 -12.35 3.15 10.28
N LYS A 102 -11.67 3.96 9.45
CA LYS A 102 -11.69 5.42 9.58
C LYS A 102 -13.10 5.99 9.40
N GLN A 103 -13.90 5.42 8.51
CA GLN A 103 -15.28 5.85 8.29
C GLN A 103 -16.17 5.48 9.48
N ALA A 104 -16.05 4.26 10.02
CA ALA A 104 -16.80 3.83 11.20
C ALA A 104 -16.50 4.72 12.42
N ILE A 105 -15.22 5.02 12.66
CA ILE A 105 -14.80 5.94 13.73
C ILE A 105 -15.39 7.34 13.52
N ALA A 106 -15.39 7.85 12.27
CA ALA A 106 -15.95 9.16 11.97
C ALA A 106 -17.46 9.22 12.18
N GLN A 107 -18.21 8.20 11.72
CA GLN A 107 -19.66 8.09 11.95
C GLN A 107 -19.99 8.01 13.44
N TRP A 108 -19.21 7.23 14.20
CA TRP A 108 -19.37 7.13 15.64
C TRP A 108 -19.10 8.44 16.37
N GLN A 109 -18.08 9.19 15.95
CA GLN A 109 -17.78 10.50 16.53
C GLN A 109 -18.94 11.49 16.34
N VAL A 110 -19.60 11.47 15.17
CA VAL A 110 -20.78 12.32 14.91
C VAL A 110 -21.92 11.99 15.89
N ILE A 111 -22.19 10.70 16.14
CA ILE A 111 -23.19 10.28 17.14
C ILE A 111 -22.82 10.77 18.55
N LEU A 112 -21.54 10.69 18.91
CA LEU A 112 -21.07 11.21 20.19
C LEU A 112 -21.25 12.72 20.29
N ASP A 113 -20.99 13.48 19.23
CA ASP A 113 -21.17 14.93 19.22
C ASP A 113 -22.66 15.28 19.39
N HIS A 114 -23.55 14.58 18.69
CA HIS A 114 -24.99 14.74 18.82
C HIS A 114 -25.51 14.46 20.25
N VAL A 115 -25.08 13.36 20.89
CA VAL A 115 -25.53 13.04 22.26
C VAL A 115 -24.91 13.95 23.33
N ASN A 116 -23.75 14.55 23.03
CA ASN A 116 -23.09 15.51 23.90
C ASN A 116 -23.65 16.94 23.80
N SER A 117 -24.41 17.25 22.74
CA SER A 117 -25.08 18.54 22.55
C SER A 117 -26.01 18.91 23.71
N GLU A 118 -26.35 20.19 23.83
CA GLU A 118 -27.38 20.67 24.76
C GLU A 118 -28.80 20.62 24.17
N ASN A 119 -28.93 20.32 22.87
CA ASN A 119 -30.21 20.31 22.16
C ASN A 119 -30.88 18.92 22.19
N PRO A 120 -32.11 18.79 22.75
CA PRO A 120 -32.84 17.52 22.79
C PRO A 120 -33.14 16.88 21.43
N ALA A 121 -33.20 17.68 20.35
CA ALA A 121 -33.36 17.14 18.99
C ALA A 121 -32.13 16.33 18.55
N GLU A 122 -30.92 16.78 18.90
CA GLU A 122 -29.66 16.11 18.59
C GLU A 122 -29.56 14.78 19.34
N TRP A 123 -30.07 14.69 20.56
CA TRP A 123 -30.10 13.43 21.31
C TRP A 123 -30.97 12.38 20.63
N LYS A 124 -32.10 12.79 20.05
CA LYS A 124 -32.98 11.90 19.27
C LYS A 124 -32.26 11.44 18.00
N LEU A 125 -31.58 12.36 17.32
CA LEU A 125 -30.81 12.07 16.13
C LEU A 125 -29.70 11.04 16.41
N ALA A 126 -28.94 11.21 17.49
CA ALA A 126 -27.89 10.28 17.92
C ALA A 126 -28.42 8.84 18.08
N ILE A 127 -29.59 8.67 18.69
CA ILE A 127 -30.22 7.35 18.92
C ILE A 127 -30.72 6.75 17.60
N LEU A 128 -31.35 7.55 16.73
CA LEU A 128 -31.85 7.09 15.44
C LEU A 128 -30.70 6.65 14.53
N GLU A 129 -29.62 7.43 14.51
CA GLU A 129 -28.45 7.16 13.68
C GLU A 129 -27.67 5.94 14.19
N ALA A 130 -27.49 5.80 15.51
CA ALA A 130 -26.91 4.59 16.09
C ALA A 130 -27.73 3.33 15.73
N ASP A 131 -29.05 3.37 15.80
CA ASP A 131 -29.87 2.20 15.42
C ASP A 131 -29.82 1.89 13.91
N ASN A 132 -29.68 2.91 13.06
CA ASN A 132 -29.48 2.71 11.62
C ASN A 132 -28.14 2.02 11.34
N ILE A 133 -27.05 2.45 12.00
CA ILE A 133 -25.76 1.78 11.90
C ILE A 133 -25.86 0.33 12.37
N LEU A 134 -26.57 0.08 13.48
CA LEU A 134 -26.81 -1.30 13.94
C LEU A 134 -27.51 -2.14 12.87
N ASN A 135 -28.48 -1.58 12.17
CA ASN A 135 -29.18 -2.27 11.09
C ASN A 135 -28.22 -2.69 9.97
N GLU A 136 -27.31 -1.80 9.57
CA GLU A 136 -26.27 -2.04 8.56
C GLU A 136 -25.26 -3.09 9.04
N VAL A 137 -24.76 -2.95 10.27
CA VAL A 137 -23.83 -3.93 10.87
C VAL A 137 -24.47 -5.32 10.92
N LEU A 138 -25.75 -5.43 11.28
CA LEU A 138 -26.45 -6.71 11.30
C LEU A 138 -26.66 -7.29 9.89
N ASP A 139 -26.89 -6.44 8.88
CA ASP A 139 -26.96 -6.87 7.48
C ASP A 139 -25.61 -7.42 6.99
N ASP A 140 -24.52 -6.70 7.27
CA ASP A 140 -23.17 -7.09 6.87
C ASP A 140 -22.73 -8.41 7.54
N GLN A 141 -23.21 -8.68 8.75
CA GLN A 141 -23.00 -9.95 9.46
C GLN A 141 -23.94 -11.07 9.00
N GLY A 142 -24.87 -10.80 8.06
CA GLY A 142 -25.75 -11.78 7.45
C GLY A 142 -27.00 -12.14 8.26
N TYR A 143 -27.41 -11.32 9.22
CA TYR A 143 -28.65 -11.54 9.97
C TYR A 143 -29.88 -11.18 9.14
N LEU A 144 -30.82 -12.12 9.03
CA LEU A 144 -32.00 -11.98 8.19
C LEU A 144 -33.15 -11.31 8.95
N GLY A 145 -33.82 -10.34 8.32
CA GLY A 145 -35.01 -9.71 8.89
C GLY A 145 -35.32 -8.37 8.23
N THR A 146 -36.58 -7.94 8.30
CA THR A 146 -37.00 -6.64 7.74
C THR A 146 -36.72 -5.48 8.67
N THR A 147 -36.63 -5.74 9.97
CA THR A 147 -36.39 -4.75 11.01
C THR A 147 -35.20 -5.18 11.87
N VAL A 148 -34.58 -4.22 12.57
CA VAL A 148 -33.54 -4.50 13.58
C VAL A 148 -34.05 -5.52 14.61
N ALA A 149 -35.30 -5.40 15.06
CA ALA A 149 -35.90 -6.36 15.98
C ALA A 149 -35.97 -7.79 15.41
N ASP A 150 -36.29 -7.95 14.12
CA ASP A 150 -36.30 -9.27 13.48
C ASP A 150 -34.88 -9.84 13.40
N LYS A 151 -33.91 -9.02 12.98
CA LYS A 151 -32.50 -9.42 12.89
C LYS A 151 -31.94 -9.82 14.26
N LEU A 152 -32.20 -9.04 15.31
CA LEU A 152 -31.80 -9.35 16.68
C LEU A 152 -32.43 -10.65 17.20
N LYS A 153 -33.65 -11.02 16.76
CA LYS A 153 -34.25 -12.34 17.11
C LYS A 153 -33.54 -13.50 16.44
N THR A 154 -33.00 -13.30 15.23
CA THR A 154 -32.20 -14.33 14.54
C THR A 154 -30.80 -14.49 15.15
N MET A 155 -30.28 -13.43 15.76
CA MET A 155 -29.03 -13.46 16.49
C MET A 155 -29.19 -14.20 17.83
N SER A 156 -28.29 -15.16 18.10
CA SER A 156 -28.24 -15.82 19.41
C SER A 156 -27.90 -14.82 20.51
N SER A 157 -28.60 -14.87 21.64
CA SER A 157 -28.33 -14.02 22.81
C SER A 157 -26.95 -14.24 23.43
N THR A 158 -26.28 -15.35 23.10
CA THR A 158 -24.92 -15.66 23.53
C THR A 158 -23.84 -15.11 22.59
N ARG A 159 -24.22 -14.51 21.45
CA ARG A 159 -23.27 -14.00 20.45
C ARG A 159 -22.49 -12.79 20.98
N ILE A 160 -23.16 -11.91 21.72
CA ILE A 160 -22.59 -10.73 22.35
C ILE A 160 -23.13 -10.62 23.78
N SER A 161 -22.31 -10.11 24.70
CA SER A 161 -22.68 -9.83 26.08
C SER A 161 -23.69 -8.68 26.19
N SER A 162 -23.60 -7.71 25.28
CA SER A 162 -24.49 -6.55 25.16
C SER A 162 -25.83 -6.84 24.46
N TYR A 163 -26.23 -8.11 24.30
CA TYR A 163 -27.47 -8.47 23.61
C TYR A 163 -28.71 -7.78 24.19
N ASN A 164 -28.88 -7.81 25.52
CA ASN A 164 -30.02 -7.18 26.17
C ASN A 164 -29.92 -5.64 26.14
N GLU A 165 -28.70 -5.11 26.23
CA GLU A 165 -28.45 -3.66 26.16
C GLU A 165 -28.90 -3.09 24.81
N VAL A 166 -28.58 -3.77 23.71
CA VAL A 166 -28.98 -3.32 22.37
C VAL A 166 -30.49 -3.40 22.16
N TRP A 167 -31.15 -4.39 22.76
CA TRP A 167 -32.62 -4.49 22.74
C TRP A 167 -33.30 -3.35 23.49
N ASP A 168 -32.74 -2.94 24.63
CA ASP A 168 -33.25 -1.81 25.41
C ASP A 168 -33.06 -0.49 24.66
N ALA A 169 -31.89 -0.29 24.04
CA ALA A 169 -31.60 0.87 23.20
C ALA A 169 -32.52 0.94 21.96
N HIS A 170 -32.73 -0.19 21.27
CA HIS A 170 -33.66 -0.28 20.14
C HIS A 170 -35.11 0.02 20.57
N ARG A 171 -35.52 -0.42 21.77
CA ARG A 171 -36.86 -0.10 22.30
C ARG A 171 -37.02 1.40 22.54
N LEU A 172 -36.01 2.06 23.10
CA LEU A 172 -36.00 3.52 23.26
C LEU A 172 -36.13 4.23 21.90
N ARG A 173 -35.38 3.77 20.89
CA ARG A 173 -35.51 4.27 19.52
C ARG A 173 -36.92 4.13 18.98
N ASN A 174 -37.58 2.98 19.18
CA ASN A 174 -38.96 2.77 18.73
C ASN A 174 -39.96 3.69 19.45
N GLN A 175 -39.74 3.97 20.74
CA GLN A 175 -40.55 4.95 21.47
C GLN A 175 -40.40 6.35 20.87
N ILE A 176 -39.18 6.76 20.48
CA ILE A 176 -38.94 8.05 19.82
C ILE A 176 -39.67 8.13 18.47
N ALA A 177 -39.66 7.04 17.68
CA ALA A 177 -40.30 6.99 16.37
C ALA A 177 -41.84 7.00 16.44
N HIS A 178 -42.43 6.31 17.41
CA HIS A 178 -43.89 6.20 17.55
C HIS A 178 -44.53 7.29 18.42
N GLY A 179 -43.79 7.87 19.37
CA GLY A 179 -44.32 8.88 20.29
C GLY A 179 -44.36 10.30 19.72
N GLY A 180 -43.74 10.54 18.57
CA GLY A 180 -43.48 11.90 18.08
C GLY A 180 -42.56 12.65 19.05
N ALA A 181 -41.83 13.65 18.57
CA ALA A 181 -40.89 14.40 19.38
C ALA A 181 -41.52 15.23 20.55
N ILE A 182 -42.82 15.06 20.85
CA ILE A 182 -43.65 15.98 21.63
C ILE A 182 -44.01 15.43 23.04
N ASP A 183 -44.14 14.11 23.22
CA ASP A 183 -44.64 13.55 24.51
C ASP A 183 -43.62 12.70 25.30
N MET A 184 -42.42 12.44 24.75
CA MET A 184 -41.37 11.76 25.50
C MET A 184 -40.42 12.77 26.15
N GLU A 185 -40.40 12.79 27.48
CA GLU A 185 -39.35 13.47 28.27
C GLU A 185 -38.01 12.71 28.14
N LEU A 186 -37.41 12.75 26.96
CA LEU A 186 -36.08 12.18 26.72
C LEU A 186 -35.04 13.05 27.43
N THR A 187 -34.43 12.52 28.49
CA THR A 187 -33.30 13.19 29.15
C THR A 187 -31.98 12.86 28.44
N GLN A 188 -31.02 13.78 28.49
CA GLN A 188 -29.68 13.55 27.94
C GLN A 188 -29.03 12.30 28.55
N LYS A 189 -29.27 12.01 29.83
CA LYS A 189 -28.76 10.82 30.50
C LYS A 189 -29.29 9.53 29.86
N MET A 190 -30.58 9.48 29.53
CA MET A 190 -31.18 8.34 28.84
C MET A 190 -30.56 8.17 27.45
N ALA A 191 -30.38 9.28 26.72
CA ALA A 191 -29.76 9.24 25.40
C ALA A 191 -28.30 8.75 25.45
N ARG A 192 -27.49 9.29 26.38
CA ARG A 192 -26.11 8.82 26.60
C ARG A 192 -26.05 7.35 26.96
N ASN A 193 -26.98 6.86 27.78
CA ASN A 193 -27.05 5.46 28.15
C ASN A 193 -27.34 4.59 26.92
N ALA A 194 -28.35 4.93 26.12
CA ALA A 194 -28.69 4.17 24.91
C ALA A 194 -27.56 4.20 23.87
N VAL A 195 -26.92 5.35 23.65
CA VAL A 195 -25.74 5.45 22.79
C VAL A 195 -24.61 4.55 23.33
N SER A 196 -24.35 4.54 24.64
CA SER A 196 -23.35 3.64 25.22
C SER A 196 -23.69 2.16 25.00
N GLN A 197 -24.96 1.78 25.09
CA GLN A 197 -25.43 0.42 24.84
C GLN A 197 -25.18 -0.01 23.37
N PHE A 198 -25.48 0.87 22.41
CA PHE A 198 -25.11 0.64 21.01
C PHE A 198 -23.58 0.54 20.82
N GLY A 199 -22.81 1.43 21.46
CA GLY A 199 -21.36 1.43 21.38
C GLY A 199 -20.73 0.15 21.93
N ASN A 200 -21.30 -0.46 22.98
CA ASN A 200 -20.87 -1.76 23.48
C ASN A 200 -21.10 -2.87 22.44
N ALA A 201 -22.31 -2.91 21.85
CA ALA A 201 -22.63 -3.87 20.79
C ALA A 201 -21.71 -3.71 19.57
N PHE A 202 -21.43 -2.48 19.15
CA PHE A 202 -20.53 -2.20 18.03
C PHE A 202 -19.10 -2.70 18.23
N LYS A 203 -18.56 -2.54 19.44
CA LYS A 203 -17.24 -3.09 19.78
C LYS A 203 -17.22 -4.61 19.74
N GLU A 204 -18.26 -5.25 20.27
CA GLU A 204 -18.34 -6.72 20.27
C GLU A 204 -18.61 -7.31 18.87
N LEU A 205 -19.30 -6.57 18.01
CA LEU A 205 -19.57 -6.94 16.62
C LEU A 205 -18.40 -6.57 15.67
N GLY A 206 -17.35 -5.90 16.16
CA GLY A 206 -16.18 -5.54 15.38
C GLY A 206 -16.38 -4.36 14.42
N TYR A 207 -17.38 -3.52 14.67
CA TYR A 207 -17.61 -2.28 13.92
C TYR A 207 -16.77 -1.10 14.45
N LEU A 208 -16.52 -1.07 15.77
CA LEU A 208 -15.63 -0.12 16.47
C LEU A 208 -14.48 -0.85 17.16
#